data_AF-A0A847FK37-F1
#
_entry.id   AF-A0A847FK37-F1
#
_cell.length_a   1.000
_cell.length_b   1.000
_cell.length_c   1.000
_cell.angle_alpha   90.00
_cell.angle_beta   90.00
_cell.angle_gamma   90.00
#
_symmetry.space_group_name_H-M   'P 1'
#
loop_
_entity.id
_entity.type
_entity.pdbx_description
1 polymer ?
#
loop_
_entity_poly.entity_id
_entity_poly.type
_entity_poly.pdbx_seq_one_letter_code
_entity_poly.pdbx_strand_id
1 'polypeptide(L)' 'MLPETSERQWRDALGVIKVQGQRLDRTYVRQMAVELGVADLLDRALDESG' A
#
# COMPACT_ATOMS: atom_id res chain seq x y z
N MET A 1 -11.62 10.25 -11.94
CA MET A 1 -11.26 11.26 -10.93
C MET A 1 -11.58 10.66 -9.58
N LEU A 2 -10.56 10.23 -8.84
CA LEU A 2 -10.79 9.76 -7.47
C LEU A 2 -11.02 10.99 -6.58
N PRO A 3 -11.84 10.90 -5.53
CA PRO A 3 -12.01 11.99 -4.59
C PRO A 3 -10.66 12.35 -3.94
N GLU A 4 -10.44 13.62 -3.62
CA GLU A 4 -9.18 14.15 -3.08
C GLU A 4 -8.69 13.39 -1.84
N THR A 5 -9.62 12.88 -1.03
CA THR A 5 -9.35 12.03 0.13
C THR A 5 -8.70 10.70 -0.25
N SER A 6 -9.16 10.06 -1.34
CA SER A 6 -8.61 8.78 -1.82
C SER A 6 -7.18 8.95 -2.34
N GLU A 7 -6.89 10.05 -3.04
CA GLU A 7 -5.52 10.35 -3.48
C GLU A 7 -4.57 10.62 -2.31
N ARG A 8 -5.04 11.31 -1.26
CA ARG A 8 -4.23 11.54 -0.06
C ARG A 8 -3.97 10.24 0.70
N GLN A 9 -4.99 9.40 0.87
CA GLN A 9 -4.83 8.07 1.50
C GLN A 9 -3.84 7.20 0.73
N TRP A 10 -3.89 7.24 -0.60
CA TRP A 10 -2.94 6.54 -1.45
C TRP A 10 -1.51 7.03 -1.22
N ARG A 11 -1.29 8.36 -1.23
CA ARG A 11 0.04 8.94 -0.95
C ARG A 11 0.56 8.60 0.44
N ASP A 12 -0.31 8.59 1.45
CA ASP A 12 0.05 8.21 2.81
C ASP A 12 0.51 6.74 2.86
N ALA A 13 -0.19 5.83 2.17
CA ALA A 13 0.19 4.42 2.07
C ALA A 13 1.54 4.21 1.36
N LEU A 14 1.77 4.89 0.22
CA LEU A 14 3.06 4.86 -0.48
C LEU A 14 4.21 5.37 0.41
N GLY A 15 3.96 6.44 1.18
CA GLY A 15 4.92 7.01 2.11
C GLY A 15 5.33 6.01 3.20
N VAL A 16 4.36 5.29 3.78
CA VAL A 16 4.62 4.25 4.78
C VAL A 16 5.46 3.12 4.19
N ILE A 17 5.09 2.61 3.00
CA ILE A 17 5.83 1.53 2.34
C ILE A 17 7.27 1.96 2.06
N LYS A 18 7.48 3.18 1.56
CA LYS A 18 8.80 3.72 1.25
C LYS A 18 9.68 3.92 2.48
N VAL A 19 9.12 4.43 3.58
CA VAL A 19 9.85 4.66 4.84
C VAL A 19 10.21 3.33 5.52
N GLN A 20 9.30 2.35 5.49
CA GLN A 20 9.56 1.04 6.11
C GLN A 20 10.46 0.15 5.24
N GLY A 21 10.35 0.25 3.91
CA GLY A 21 11.23 -0.45 2.97
C GLY A 21 11.35 -1.95 3.27
N GLN A 22 12.56 -2.41 3.60
CA GLN A 22 12.83 -3.81 3.95
C GLN A 22 12.38 -4.21 5.37
N ARG A 23 12.09 -3.24 6.25
CA ARG A 23 11.57 -3.49 7.60
C ARG A 23 10.08 -3.81 7.60
N LEU A 24 9.39 -3.54 6.49
CA LEU A 24 7.98 -3.88 6.34
C LEU A 24 7.84 -5.40 6.24
N ASP A 25 7.05 -6.00 7.13
CA ASP A 25 6.67 -7.40 7.01
C ASP A 25 5.70 -7.56 5.83
N ARG A 26 6.26 -7.82 4.65
CA ARG A 26 5.51 -7.96 3.40
C ARG A 26 4.56 -9.15 3.43
N THR A 27 4.89 -10.20 4.18
CA THR A 27 4.04 -11.39 4.31
C THR A 27 2.78 -11.05 5.09
N TYR A 28 2.95 -10.41 6.25
CA TYR A 28 1.81 -9.99 7.07
C TYR A 28 0.92 -8.96 6.36
N VAL A 29 1.53 -7.96 5.71
CA VAL A 29 0.79 -6.93 4.98
C VAL A 29 0.04 -7.53 3.78
N ARG A 30 0.64 -8.49 3.07
CA ARG A 30 -0.05 -9.21 1.97
C ARG A 30 -1.21 -10.05 2.48
N GLN A 31 -1.05 -10.75 3.60
CA GLN A 31 -2.14 -11.50 4.21
C GLN A 31 -3.33 -10.59 4.54
N MET A 32 -3.07 -9.46 5.21
CA MET A 32 -4.10 -8.48 5.53
C MET A 32 -4.77 -7.89 4.28
N ALA A 33 -4.01 -7.62 3.23
CA ALA A 33 -4.56 -7.09 1.99
C ALA A 33 -5.47 -8.10 1.28
N VAL A 34 -5.16 -9.39 1.34
CA VAL A 34 -6.05 -10.45 0.84
C VAL A 34 -7.33 -10.52 1.67
N GLU A 35 -7.23 -10.53 2.99
CA GLU A 35 -8.39 -10.57 3.90
C GLU A 35 -9.32 -9.37 3.72
N LEU A 36 -8.77 -8.19 3.41
CA LEU A 36 -9.52 -6.96 3.16
C LEU A 36 -9.98 -6.81 1.68
N GLY A 37 -9.59 -7.72 0.78
CA GLY A 37 -9.95 -7.66 -0.64
C GLY A 37 -9.25 -6.53 -1.42
N VAL A 38 -8.08 -6.09 -0.95
CA VAL A 38 -7.28 -4.98 -1.52
C VAL A 38 -5.87 -5.41 -1.92
N ALA A 39 -5.66 -6.70 -2.16
CA ALA A 39 -4.36 -7.25 -2.57
C ALA A 39 -3.80 -6.55 -3.82
N ASP A 40 -4.65 -6.29 -4.82
CA ASP A 40 -4.26 -5.61 -6.06
C ASP A 40 -3.77 -4.17 -5.81
N LEU A 41 -4.35 -3.50 -4.81
CA LEU A 41 -3.93 -2.16 -4.38
C LEU A 41 -2.58 -2.21 -3.66
N LEU A 42 -2.32 -3.23 -2.85
CA LEU A 42 -1.00 -3.42 -2.24
C LEU A 42 0.08 -3.66 -3.30
N ASP A 43 -0.19 -4.52 -4.28
CA ASP A 43 0.75 -4.82 -5.37
C ASP A 43 1.10 -3.55 -6.14
N ARG A 44 0.09 -2.77 -6.52
CA ARG A 44 0.30 -1.47 -7.17
C ARG A 44 1.10 -0.49 -6.30
N ALA A 45 0.84 -0.44 -5.00
CA ALA A 45 1.55 0.44 -4.09
C ALA A 45 3.03 0.03 -3.90
N LEU A 46 3.33 -1.26 -3.92
CA LEU A 46 4.70 -1.78 -3.88
C LEU A 46 5.47 -1.46 -5.16
N ASP A 47 4.81 -1.55 -6.33
CA ASP A 47 5.41 -1.19 -7.62
C ASP A 47 5.67 0.32 -7.73
N GLU A 48 4.74 1.16 -7.26
CA GLU A 48 4.88 2.63 -7.29
C GLU A 48 5.88 3.18 -6.25
N SER A 49 6.27 2.37 -5.25
CA SER A 49 7.20 2.77 -4.19
C SER A 49 8.64 2.24 -4.37
N GLY A 50 8.86 1.38 -5.36
CA GLY A 50 10.19 0.96 -5.84
C GLY A 50 10.92 2.08 -6.58
#